data_AF-A0A6G4FGD5-F1
#
_entry.id   AF-A0A6G4FGD5-F1
#
_cell.length_a   1.000
_cell.length_b   1.000
_cell.length_c   1.000
_cell.angle_alpha   90.00
_cell.angle_beta   90.00
_cell.angle_gamma   90.00
#
_symmetry.space_group_name_H-M   'P 1'
#
loop_
_entity.id
_entity.type
_entity.pdbx_description
1 polymer ?
#
loop_
_entity_poly.entity_id
_entity_poly.type
_entity_poly.pdbx_seq_one_letter_code
_entity_poly.pdbx_strand_id
1 'polypeptide(L)'
;MDKSNICLKDMKFNSLKEKSVIENNIIKIVSMEKRKLYLILEGERVYAKFITLPRINSRNKINELIRNELIYEFNNIDNILYSYDILRKNNTSMEGIIFCINIGNNKILKKCMAQCKNIAGI
;
A
#
# COMPACT_ATOMS: atom_id res chain seq x y z
N MET A 1 -4.28 -14.83 -21.79
CA MET A 1 -4.34 -13.57 -21.00
C MET A 1 -2.99 -12.89 -21.14
N ASP A 2 -2.99 -11.70 -21.74
CA ASP A 2 -1.79 -10.92 -22.02
C ASP A 2 -1.07 -10.50 -20.74
N LYS A 3 0.23 -10.83 -20.66
CA LYS A 3 1.13 -10.55 -19.54
C LYS A 3 1.75 -9.14 -19.59
N SER A 4 1.21 -8.22 -20.40
CA SER A 4 1.93 -7.03 -20.86
C SER A 4 1.76 -5.76 -20.02
N ASN A 5 0.99 -5.76 -18.93
CA ASN A 5 0.70 -4.52 -18.17
C ASN A 5 1.03 -4.57 -16.66
N ILE A 6 2.00 -5.39 -16.25
CA ILE A 6 2.46 -5.40 -14.85
C ILE A 6 3.49 -4.28 -14.66
N CYS A 7 3.06 -3.14 -14.13
CA CYS A 7 3.98 -2.14 -13.58
C CYS A 7 4.49 -2.63 -12.23
N LEU A 8 5.61 -3.35 -12.23
CA LEU A 8 6.33 -3.66 -11.01
C LEU A 8 7.02 -2.37 -10.55
N LYS A 9 6.47 -1.69 -9.54
CA LYS A 9 7.26 -0.72 -8.77
C LYS A 9 8.49 -1.45 -8.27
N ASP A 10 9.68 -0.90 -8.49
CA ASP A 10 10.96 -1.48 -8.05
C ASP A 10 10.97 -1.65 -6.52
N MET A 11 10.42 -2.76 -6.04
CA MET A 11 10.52 -3.18 -4.66
C MET A 11 11.89 -3.82 -4.50
N LYS A 12 12.86 -3.04 -4.03
CA LYS A 12 14.15 -3.58 -3.60
C LYS A 12 13.91 -4.49 -2.39
N PHE A 13 13.78 -5.79 -2.65
CA PHE A 13 13.91 -6.80 -1.61
C PHE A 13 15.36 -6.81 -1.18
N ASN A 14 15.65 -6.32 0.04
CA ASN A 14 16.89 -6.70 0.69
C ASN A 14 16.92 -8.23 0.70
N SER A 15 17.95 -8.83 0.11
CA SER A 15 18.15 -10.27 0.06
C SER A 15 17.83 -10.85 1.42
N LEU A 16 16.67 -11.50 1.55
CA LEU A 16 16.35 -12.30 2.71
C LEU A 16 17.39 -13.41 2.68
N LYS A 17 18.42 -13.30 3.52
CA LYS A 17 19.28 -14.43 3.80
C LYS A 17 18.38 -15.47 4.44
N GLU A 18 17.88 -16.41 3.64
CA GLU A 18 17.36 -17.68 4.11
C GLU A 18 18.45 -18.29 4.98
N LYS A 19 18.36 -18.04 6.28
CA LYS A 19 18.91 -18.96 7.27
C LYS A 19 17.79 -19.92 7.56
N SER A 20 17.81 -21.02 6.82
CA SER A 20 17.31 -22.33 7.23
C SER A 20 17.24 -22.45 8.75
N VAL A 21 16.04 -22.48 9.32
CA VAL A 21 15.83 -23.00 10.68
C VAL A 21 14.53 -23.81 10.65
N ILE A 22 14.59 -24.95 9.95
CA ILE A 22 13.78 -26.11 10.30
C ILE A 22 14.73 -27.07 10.98
N GLU A 23 15.25 -26.68 12.14
CA GLU A 23 15.96 -27.58 13.04
C GLU A 23 15.22 -27.54 14.38
N ASN A 24 14.48 -28.63 14.62
CA ASN A 24 13.77 -29.01 15.82
C ASN A 24 12.53 -28.16 16.14
N ASN A 25 11.44 -28.82 16.54
CA ASN A 25 10.13 -28.28 16.93
C ASN A 25 10.18 -27.39 18.20
N ILE A 26 11.08 -26.42 18.24
CA ILE A 26 11.02 -25.27 19.14
C ILE A 26 10.35 -24.19 18.31
N ILE A 27 9.06 -23.96 18.55
CA ILE A 27 8.40 -22.74 18.10
C ILE A 27 9.14 -21.60 18.80
N LYS A 28 10.17 -21.05 18.15
CA LYS A 28 10.78 -19.80 18.57
C LYS A 28 9.70 -18.75 18.35
N ILE A 29 9.02 -18.39 19.44
CA ILE A 29 8.14 -17.22 19.49
C ILE A 29 9.06 -16.01 19.30
N VAL A 30 9.28 -15.62 18.05
CA VAL A 30 10.04 -14.42 17.72
C VAL A 30 9.13 -13.22 17.93
N SER A 31 9.49 -12.33 18.86
CA SER A 31 8.78 -11.05 18.98
C SER A 31 8.91 -10.27 17.66
N MET A 32 7.77 -10.07 17.00
CA MET A 32 7.64 -9.28 15.78
C MET A 32 7.67 -7.77 16.04
N GLU A 33 7.60 -7.34 17.30
CA GLU A 33 7.46 -5.93 17.71
C GLU A 33 8.61 -5.04 17.23
N LYS A 34 9.81 -5.62 16.99
CA LYS A 34 11.02 -4.89 16.57
C LYS A 34 11.39 -5.09 15.09
N ARG A 35 10.55 -5.77 14.30
CA ARG A 35 10.90 -6.16 12.92
C ARG A 35 9.96 -5.51 11.91
N LYS A 36 10.52 -5.12 10.77
CA LYS A 36 9.73 -4.65 9.61
C LYS A 36 9.11 -5.87 8.92
N LEU A 37 7.78 -5.86 8.79
CA LEU A 37 7.04 -6.88 8.05
C LEU A 37 6.75 -6.35 6.64
N TYR A 38 7.05 -7.15 5.62
CA TYR A 38 6.68 -6.88 4.23
C TYR A 38 5.65 -7.92 3.81
N LEU A 39 4.53 -7.46 3.27
CA LEU A 39 3.43 -8.31 2.80
C LEU A 39 3.26 -8.08 1.31
N ILE A 40 3.18 -9.17 0.54
CA ILE A 40 2.83 -9.14 -0.88
C ILE A 40 1.40 -9.65 -0.98
N LEU A 41 0.55 -8.86 -1.63
CA LEU A 41 -0.85 -9.22 -1.89
C LEU A 41 -0.94 -9.70 -3.34
N GLU A 42 -1.31 -10.95 -3.53
CA GLU A 42 -1.49 -11.57 -4.85
C GLU A 42 -2.97 -11.84 -5.10
N GLY A 43 -3.40 -11.72 -6.36
CA GLY A 43 -4.78 -12.00 -6.79
C GLY A 43 -5.79 -10.87 -6.54
N GLU A 44 -5.38 -9.79 -5.87
CA GLU A 44 -6.21 -8.61 -5.65
C GLU A 44 -6.30 -7.75 -6.92
N ARG A 45 -7.49 -7.19 -7.17
CA ARG A 45 -7.68 -6.23 -8.26
C ARG A 45 -7.26 -4.83 -7.80
N VAL A 46 -6.40 -4.19 -8.58
CA VAL A 46 -5.96 -2.82 -8.36
C VAL A 46 -6.81 -1.88 -9.21
N TYR A 47 -7.48 -0.93 -8.56
CA TYR A 47 -8.11 0.20 -9.20
C TYR A 47 -7.09 1.34 -9.32
N ALA A 48 -6.97 1.92 -10.52
CA ALA A 48 -6.04 3.03 -10.76
C ALA A 48 -6.81 4.24 -11.32
N LYS A 49 -6.59 5.42 -10.73
CA LYS A 49 -7.25 6.67 -11.13
C LYS A 49 -6.25 7.80 -11.29
N PHE A 50 -6.26 8.47 -12.43
CA PHE A 50 -5.55 9.73 -12.61
C PHE A 50 -6.28 10.87 -11.92
N ILE A 51 -5.53 11.74 -11.26
CA ILE A 51 -6.05 12.90 -10.55
C ILE A 51 -5.28 14.17 -10.93
N THR A 52 -5.98 15.30 -10.87
CA THR A 52 -5.38 16.62 -10.92
C THR A 52 -5.73 17.33 -9.62
N LEU A 53 -4.71 17.77 -8.89
CA LEU A 53 -4.84 18.47 -7.62
C LEU A 53 -4.23 19.87 -7.74
N PRO A 54 -4.67 20.86 -6.95
CA PRO A 54 -3.97 22.14 -6.85
C PRO A 54 -2.53 21.92 -6.33
N ARG A 55 -1.61 22.83 -6.68
CA ARG A 55 -0.22 22.74 -6.24
C ARG A 55 -0.14 22.86 -4.72
N ILE A 56 0.16 21.74 -4.06
CA ILE A 56 0.32 21.64 -2.61
C ILE A 56 1.64 20.94 -2.30
N ASN A 57 2.38 21.49 -1.31
CA ASN A 57 3.65 20.89 -0.85
C ASN A 57 3.45 19.97 0.37
N SER A 58 2.38 20.16 1.14
CA SER A 58 2.10 19.34 2.33
C SER A 58 1.56 17.97 1.95
N ARG A 59 2.32 16.92 2.26
CA ARG A 59 1.92 15.52 2.05
C ARG A 59 0.62 15.18 2.77
N ASN A 60 0.42 15.70 3.98
CA ASN A 60 -0.80 15.45 4.76
C ASN A 60 -2.03 16.03 4.07
N LYS A 61 -1.94 17.26 3.55
CA LYS A 61 -3.04 17.89 2.79
C LYS A 61 -3.34 17.15 1.49
N ILE A 62 -2.30 16.65 0.81
CA ILE A 62 -2.47 15.80 -0.38
C ILE A 62 -3.21 14.51 0.00
N ASN A 63 -2.81 13.84 1.09
CA ASN A 63 -3.48 12.64 1.58
C ASN A 63 -4.95 12.90 1.92
N GLU A 64 -5.27 14.02 2.55
CA GLU A 64 -6.65 14.41 2.89
C GLU A 64 -7.50 14.62 1.63
N LEU A 65 -6.98 15.36 0.64
CA LEU A 65 -7.68 15.57 -0.63
C LEU A 65 -7.94 14.25 -1.36
N ILE A 66 -6.93 13.39 -1.44
CA ILE A 66 -7.06 12.06 -2.03
C ILE A 66 -8.08 11.23 -1.26
N ARG A 67 -8.02 11.20 0.08
CA ARG A 67 -8.98 10.46 0.91
C ARG A 67 -10.41 10.92 0.65
N ASN A 68 -10.63 12.24 0.58
CA ASN A 68 -11.95 12.80 0.31
C ASN A 68 -12.46 12.40 -1.07
N GLU A 69 -11.63 12.44 -2.10
CA GLU A 69 -11.97 11.97 -3.45
C GLU A 69 -12.39 10.49 -3.44
N LEU A 70 -11.65 9.64 -2.71
CA LEU A 70 -11.94 8.22 -2.61
C LEU A 70 -13.20 7.89 -1.80
N ILE A 71 -13.57 8.72 -0.82
CA ILE A 71 -14.82 8.57 -0.05
C ILE A 71 -16.04 8.72 -0.97
N TYR A 72 -15.96 9.58 -1.99
CA TYR A 72 -17.04 9.72 -2.97
C TYR A 72 -17.14 8.54 -3.94
N GLU A 73 -16.02 7.86 -4.23
CA GLU A 73 -16.04 6.70 -5.12
C GLU A 73 -16.37 5.38 -4.42
N PHE A 74 -16.01 5.23 -3.15
CA PHE A 74 -16.15 3.97 -2.43
C PHE A 74 -17.07 4.09 -1.21
N ASN A 75 -18.11 3.24 -1.16
CA ASN A 75 -19.06 3.18 -0.05
C ASN A 75 -18.43 2.90 1.33
N ASN A 76 -17.24 2.28 1.37
CA ASN A 76 -16.53 1.98 2.62
C ASN A 76 -15.02 2.17 2.45
N ILE A 77 -14.55 3.38 2.76
CA ILE A 77 -13.14 3.77 2.65
C ILE A 77 -12.22 2.98 3.60
N ASP A 78 -12.74 2.47 4.72
CA ASP A 78 -11.93 1.71 5.69
C ASP A 78 -11.53 0.32 5.17
N ASN A 79 -12.20 -0.15 4.11
CA ASN A 79 -11.82 -1.34 3.36
C ASN A 79 -10.87 -1.05 2.20
N ILE A 80 -10.47 0.21 1.97
CA ILE A 80 -9.61 0.57 0.85
C ILE A 80 -8.22 0.91 1.36
N LEU A 81 -7.22 0.14 0.92
CA LEU A 81 -5.83 0.55 1.03
C LEU A 81 -5.45 1.27 -0.26
N TYR A 82 -4.79 2.42 -0.14
CA TYR A 82 -4.38 3.19 -1.30
C TYR A 82 -2.97 3.76 -1.17
N SER A 83 -2.32 3.94 -2.32
CA SER A 83 -1.08 4.69 -2.49
C SER A 83 -1.25 5.66 -3.66
N TYR A 84 -0.35 6.64 -3.78
CA TYR A 84 -0.37 7.57 -4.90
C TYR A 84 1.03 8.02 -5.25
N ASP A 85 1.20 8.37 -6.52
CA ASP A 85 2.41 8.99 -7.04
C ASP A 85 2.06 10.32 -7.70
N ILE A 86 2.90 11.34 -7.47
CA ILE A 86 2.81 12.61 -8.20
C ILE A 86 3.70 12.51 -9.44
N LEU A 87 3.08 12.54 -10.61
CA LEU A 87 3.74 12.34 -11.89
C LEU A 87 4.33 13.66 -12.40
N ARG A 88 3.58 14.76 -12.26
CA ARG A 88 3.97 16.08 -12.75
C ARG A 88 3.50 17.17 -11.79
N LYS A 89 4.26 18.26 -11.73
CA LYS A 89 3.87 19.47 -11.00
C LYS A 89 4.19 20.67 -11.87
N ASN A 90 3.23 21.56 -12.06
CA ASN A 90 3.45 22.89 -12.64
C ASN A 90 3.20 23.94 -11.55
N ASN A 91 3.13 25.22 -11.90
CA ASN A 91 3.01 26.30 -10.92
C ASN A 91 1.65 26.35 -10.20
N THR A 92 0.59 25.80 -10.79
CA THR A 92 -0.79 25.94 -10.30
C THR A 92 -1.41 24.60 -9.90
N SER A 93 -1.01 23.50 -10.52
CA SER A 93 -1.53 22.16 -10.33
C SER A 93 -0.45 21.09 -10.27
N MET A 94 -0.87 19.91 -9.85
CA MET A 94 -0.11 18.68 -9.89
C MET A 94 -0.97 17.54 -10.40
N GLU A 95 -0.36 16.69 -11.20
CA GLU A 95 -0.98 15.49 -11.76
C GLU A 95 -0.43 14.29 -11.03
N GLY A 96 -1.32 13.39 -10.65
CA GLY A 96 -0.98 12.17 -9.93
C GLY A 96 -1.79 10.98 -10.40
N ILE A 97 -1.40 9.82 -9.90
CA ILE A 97 -2.14 8.57 -10.04
C ILE A 97 -2.35 7.98 -8.65
N ILE A 98 -3.57 7.53 -8.37
CA ILE A 98 -3.93 6.81 -7.15
C ILE A 98 -4.09 5.34 -7.52
N PHE A 99 -3.53 4.45 -6.70
CA PHE A 99 -3.77 3.02 -6.74
C PHE A 99 -4.54 2.61 -5.50
N CYS A 100 -5.62 1.84 -5.68
CA CYS A 100 -6.50 1.39 -4.61
C CYS A 100 -6.70 -0.13 -4.71
N ILE A 101 -6.74 -0.79 -3.55
CA ILE A 101 -7.13 -2.19 -3.42
C ILE A 101 -8.20 -2.34 -2.34
N ASN A 102 -9.14 -3.27 -2.56
CA ASN A 102 -10.15 -3.59 -1.57
C ASN A 102 -9.65 -4.69 -0.63
N ILE A 103 -9.38 -4.34 0.63
CA ILE A 103 -8.92 -5.25 1.67
C ILE A 103 -10.06 -5.77 2.55
N GLY A 104 -11.32 -5.52 2.17
CA GLY A 104 -12.52 -5.84 2.94
C GLY A 104 -12.56 -7.29 3.42
N ASN A 105 -12.13 -8.22 2.57
CA ASN A 105 -12.12 -9.66 2.84
C ASN A 105 -10.81 -10.17 3.45
N ASN A 106 -9.76 -9.34 3.51
CA ASN A 106 -8.44 -9.75 3.98
C ASN A 106 -8.32 -9.59 5.51
N LYS A 107 -8.89 -10.55 6.24
CA LYS A 107 -8.91 -10.58 7.72
C LYS A 107 -7.51 -10.54 8.34
N ILE A 108 -6.53 -11.19 7.69
CA ILE A 108 -5.14 -11.23 8.16
C ILE A 108 -4.54 -9.83 8.09
N LEU A 109 -4.64 -9.17 6.94
CA LEU A 109 -4.11 -7.83 6.75
C LEU A 109 -4.77 -6.83 7.72
N LYS A 110 -6.09 -6.89 7.90
CA LYS A 110 -6.81 -6.05 8.87
C LYS A 110 -6.30 -6.25 10.30
N LYS A 111 -6.05 -7.50 10.71
CA LYS A 111 -5.49 -7.81 12.03
C LYS A 111 -4.07 -7.25 12.17
N CYS A 112 -3.25 -7.35 11.13
CA CYS A 112 -1.92 -6.74 11.11
C CYS A 112 -2.00 -5.21 11.20
N MET A 113 -2.90 -4.55 10.47
CA MET A 113 -3.11 -3.10 10.53
C MET A 113 -3.55 -2.62 11.91
N ALA A 114 -4.39 -3.38 12.62
CA ALA A 114 -4.82 -3.02 13.97
C ALA A 114 -3.68 -3.14 15.01
N GLN A 115 -2.72 -4.04 14.79
CA GLN A 115 -1.62 -4.32 15.72
C GLN A 115 -0.35 -3.49 15.40
N CYS A 116 -0.18 -3.06 14.16
CA CYS A 116 0.99 -2.32 13.71
C CYS A 116 0.69 -0.83 13.56
N LYS A 117 1.43 0.02 14.30
CA LYS A 117 1.21 1.48 14.30
C LYS A 117 1.48 2.16 12.94
N ASN A 118 2.21 1.52 12.03
CA ASN A 118 2.62 2.10 10.75
C ASN A 118 2.60 1.04 9.63
N ILE A 119 1.49 0.94 8.88
CA ILE A 119 1.45 0.20 7.61
C ILE A 119 1.37 1.21 6.48
N ALA A 120 2.34 1.15 5.56
CA ALA A 120 2.38 1.98 4.37
C ALA A 120 2.30 1.07 3.14
N GLY A 121 1.34 1.34 2.26
CA GLY A 121 1.33 0.77 0.91
C GLY A 121 2.42 1.42 0.07
N ILE A 122 3.14 0.63 -0.71
CA ILE A 122 4.09 1.13 -1.72
C ILE A 122 3.32 1.45 -3.00
#